data_AF-A0A0C9M3Y6-F1
#
_entry.id   AF-A0A0C9M3Y6-F1
#
_cell.length_a   1.000
_cell.length_b   1.000
_cell.length_c   1.000
_cell.angle_alpha   90.00
_cell.angle_beta   90.00
_cell.angle_gamma   90.00
#
_symmetry.space_group_name_H-M   'P 1'
#
loop_
_entity.id
_entity.type
_entity.pdbx_description
1 polymer ?
#
loop_
_entity_poly.entity_id
_entity_poly.type
_entity_poly.pdbx_seq_one_letter_code
_entity_poly.pdbx_strand_id
1 'polypeptide(L)'
;MNNEENHELPKLGKTAEEFNILAGKYIEGSVKAALIPLVKEAFLPIIPDQTEAIDECYSQGKDYMDKQLKKHVYQIIKENDLVEKQNKLDQMLTDAKGRERVSTHLVPTPTQVSLGIVYKSKQMELLRLQKMLDDLTEENYKQMNAIRTEIKEIREKQTAFDKQIKKFTKTVEYASSLPTEDLIATMDELDLKDLDS
;
A
#
# COMPACT_ATOMS: atom_id res chain seq x y z
N MET A 1 3.66 20.20 36.19
CA MET A 1 2.45 19.49 36.67
C MET A 1 2.13 18.42 35.63
N ASN A 2 2.64 17.21 35.85
CA ASN A 2 2.43 16.07 34.94
C ASN A 2 1.20 15.31 35.40
N ASN A 3 0.04 15.64 34.82
CA ASN A 3 -1.10 14.72 34.81
C ASN A 3 -0.94 13.82 33.59
N GLU A 4 -0.06 12.83 33.70
CA GLU A 4 -0.14 11.65 32.82
C GLU A 4 -1.31 10.81 33.33
N GLU A 5 -2.52 11.16 32.88
CA GLU A 5 -3.64 10.24 32.95
C GLU A 5 -3.24 8.99 32.17
N ASN A 6 -2.95 7.91 32.91
CA ASN A 6 -2.78 6.55 32.39
C ASN A 6 -4.07 6.10 31.71
N HIS A 7 -4.34 6.61 30.51
CA HIS A 7 -5.42 6.15 29.67
C HIS A 7 -5.01 4.83 29.06
N GLU A 8 -5.36 3.74 29.73
CA GLU A 8 -5.32 2.38 29.20
C GLU A 8 -5.71 2.38 27.72
N LEU A 9 -4.91 1.70 26.90
CA LEU A 9 -5.18 1.55 25.48
C LEU A 9 -6.53 0.83 25.30
N PRO A 10 -7.45 1.35 24.47
CA PRO A 10 -8.65 0.61 24.14
C PRO A 10 -8.22 -0.67 23.42
N LYS A 11 -8.51 -1.83 24.01
CA LYS A 11 -8.30 -3.12 23.36
C LYS A 11 -9.36 -3.26 22.27
N LEU A 12 -8.95 -3.72 21.09
CA LEU A 12 -9.87 -3.94 19.98
C LEU A 12 -11.04 -4.84 20.41
N GLY A 13 -12.27 -4.37 20.25
CA GLY A 13 -13.47 -5.10 20.65
C GLY A 13 -13.96 -4.84 22.06
N LYS A 14 -13.22 -4.09 22.90
CA LYS A 14 -13.62 -3.76 24.27
C LYS A 14 -14.89 -2.92 24.28
N THR A 15 -15.03 -1.93 23.39
CA THR A 15 -16.23 -1.09 23.36
C THR A 15 -17.46 -1.85 22.87
N ALA A 16 -17.29 -2.81 21.95
CA ALA A 16 -18.38 -3.69 21.52
C ALA A 16 -18.81 -4.66 22.62
N GLU A 17 -17.86 -5.20 23.38
CA GLU A 17 -18.12 -6.04 24.54
C GLU A 17 -18.86 -5.28 25.65
N GLU A 18 -18.39 -4.08 25.98
CA GLU A 18 -19.04 -3.18 26.96
C GLU A 18 -20.46 -2.80 26.54
N PHE A 19 -20.68 -2.54 25.25
CA PHE A 19 -22.02 -2.29 24.72
C PHE A 19 -22.95 -3.49 24.89
N ASN A 20 -22.46 -4.71 24.59
CA ASN A 20 -23.24 -5.94 24.79
C ASN A 20 -23.57 -6.18 26.27
N ILE A 21 -22.62 -5.91 27.17
CA ILE A 21 -22.85 -6.00 28.62
C ILE A 21 -23.92 -5.01 29.06
N LEU A 22 -23.84 -3.76 28.60
CA LEU A 22 -24.81 -2.71 28.93
C LEU A 22 -26.20 -3.06 28.39
N ALA A 23 -26.27 -3.57 27.16
CA ALA A 23 -27.51 -4.02 26.55
C ALA A 23 -28.13 -5.19 27.34
N GLY A 24 -27.33 -6.15 27.79
CA GLY A 24 -27.78 -7.23 28.67
C GLY A 24 -28.37 -6.72 29.98
N LYS A 25 -27.69 -5.76 30.64
CA LYS A 25 -28.20 -5.11 31.86
C LYS A 25 -29.49 -4.33 31.63
N TYR A 26 -29.61 -3.66 30.48
CA TYR A 26 -30.85 -2.96 30.11
C TYR A 26 -32.02 -3.94 29.96
N ILE A 27 -31.81 -5.08 29.29
CA ILE A 27 -32.85 -6.10 29.13
C ILE A 27 -33.25 -6.66 30.49
N GLU A 28 -32.28 -7.05 31.31
CA GLU A 28 -32.53 -7.61 32.64
C GLU A 28 -33.26 -6.60 33.54
N GLY A 29 -32.84 -5.34 33.55
CA GLY A 29 -33.51 -4.26 34.27
C GLY A 29 -34.93 -4.02 33.78
N SER A 30 -35.15 -4.02 32.46
CA SER A 30 -36.48 -3.83 31.86
C SER A 30 -37.43 -4.98 32.19
N VAL A 31 -36.95 -6.23 32.17
CA VAL A 31 -37.76 -7.41 32.52
C VAL A 31 -38.10 -7.43 34.00
N LYS A 32 -37.17 -6.98 34.88
CA LYS A 32 -37.42 -6.86 36.32
C LYS A 32 -38.37 -5.72 36.67
N ALA A 33 -38.28 -4.60 35.97
CA ALA A 33 -39.11 -3.41 36.18
C ALA A 33 -40.45 -3.46 35.45
N ALA A 34 -40.62 -4.39 34.50
CA ALA A 34 -41.89 -4.61 33.83
C ALA A 34 -42.98 -4.88 34.87
N LEU A 35 -44.21 -4.43 34.61
CA LEU A 35 -45.34 -4.57 35.53
C LEU A 35 -45.74 -6.02 35.84
N ILE A 36 -45.06 -7.05 35.31
CA ILE A 36 -45.44 -8.46 35.53
C ILE A 36 -45.49 -8.86 37.04
N PRO A 37 -44.56 -8.42 37.91
CA PRO A 37 -44.65 -8.72 39.34
C PRO A 37 -45.89 -8.07 39.99
N LEU A 38 -46.24 -6.85 39.55
CA LEU A 38 -47.45 -6.15 39.99
C LEU A 38 -48.73 -6.81 39.44
N VAL A 39 -48.66 -7.40 38.25
CA VAL A 39 -49.76 -8.21 37.67
C VAL A 39 -50.00 -9.44 38.56
N LYS A 40 -48.95 -10.16 38.97
CA LYS A 40 -49.10 -11.28 39.91
C LYS A 40 -49.77 -10.84 41.21
N GLU A 41 -49.31 -9.74 41.81
CA GLU A 41 -49.90 -9.18 43.05
C GLU A 41 -51.35 -8.70 42.88
N ALA A 42 -51.71 -8.17 41.70
CA ALA A 42 -53.06 -7.69 41.42
C ALA A 42 -54.08 -8.81 41.16
N PHE A 43 -53.65 -9.95 40.60
CA PHE A 43 -54.55 -11.06 40.25
C PHE A 43 -54.72 -12.11 41.37
N LEU A 44 -53.74 -12.23 42.27
CA LEU A 44 -53.80 -13.12 43.45
C LEU A 44 -55.05 -12.94 44.33
N PRO A 45 -55.51 -11.71 44.64
CA PRO A 45 -56.74 -11.49 45.42
C PRO A 45 -58.03 -11.81 44.66
N ILE A 46 -57.98 -11.84 43.33
CA ILE A 46 -59.15 -12.02 42.45
C ILE A 46 -59.39 -13.50 42.17
N ILE A 47 -58.32 -14.28 42.04
CA ILE A 47 -58.38 -15.71 41.67
C ILE A 47 -57.40 -16.53 42.53
N PRO A 48 -57.61 -16.60 43.85
CA PRO A 48 -56.65 -17.22 44.79
C PRO A 48 -56.41 -18.71 44.51
N ASP A 49 -57.43 -19.40 43.99
CA ASP A 49 -57.40 -20.84 43.71
C ASP A 49 -56.52 -21.21 42.50
N GLN A 50 -56.08 -20.22 41.71
CA GLN A 50 -55.29 -20.42 40.50
C GLN A 50 -53.86 -19.87 40.61
N THR A 51 -53.29 -19.90 41.81
CA THR A 51 -51.93 -19.41 42.08
C THR A 51 -50.88 -20.04 41.15
N GLU A 52 -50.95 -21.34 40.86
CA GLU A 52 -50.02 -22.01 39.94
C GLU A 52 -50.15 -21.49 38.50
N ALA A 53 -51.37 -21.28 38.01
CA ALA A 53 -51.60 -20.76 36.66
C ALA A 53 -51.13 -19.30 36.52
N ILE A 54 -51.25 -18.51 37.60
CA ILE A 54 -50.73 -17.14 37.67
C ILE A 54 -49.19 -17.17 37.62
N ASP A 55 -48.55 -18.09 38.34
CA ASP A 55 -47.09 -18.26 38.33
C ASP A 55 -46.55 -18.72 36.99
N GLU A 56 -47.26 -19.64 36.33
CA GLU A 56 -46.89 -20.11 35.00
C GLU A 56 -47.04 -19.00 33.96
N CYS A 57 -48.15 -18.25 33.98
CA CYS A 57 -48.37 -17.09 33.11
C CYS A 57 -47.32 -15.99 33.35
N TYR A 58 -46.95 -15.75 34.61
CA TYR A 58 -45.88 -14.82 34.99
C TYR A 58 -44.53 -15.26 34.39
N SER A 59 -44.17 -16.54 34.55
CA SER A 59 -42.91 -17.07 34.01
C SER A 59 -42.88 -16.99 32.48
N GLN A 60 -43.96 -17.40 31.81
CA GLN A 60 -44.06 -17.34 30.35
C GLN A 60 -43.99 -15.88 29.83
N GLY A 61 -44.66 -14.93 30.48
CA GLY A 61 -44.60 -13.52 30.12
C GLY A 61 -43.20 -12.93 30.29
N LYS A 62 -42.51 -13.30 31.36
CA LYS A 62 -41.12 -12.90 31.62
C LYS A 62 -40.17 -13.45 30.57
N ASP A 63 -40.28 -14.75 30.27
CA ASP A 63 -39.43 -15.42 29.28
C ASP A 63 -39.69 -14.90 27.86
N TYR A 64 -40.95 -14.61 27.53
CA TYR A 64 -41.31 -13.98 26.27
C TYR A 64 -40.68 -12.60 26.14
N MET A 65 -40.80 -11.74 27.16
CA MET A 65 -40.22 -10.39 27.12
C MET A 65 -38.69 -10.42 27.03
N ASP A 66 -38.03 -11.26 27.82
CA ASP A 66 -36.57 -11.43 27.75
C ASP A 66 -36.13 -11.86 26.33
N LYS A 67 -36.82 -12.86 25.75
CA LYS A 67 -36.50 -13.38 24.42
C LYS A 67 -36.74 -12.35 23.31
N GLN A 68 -37.83 -11.60 23.35
CA GLN A 68 -38.12 -10.59 22.33
C GLN A 68 -37.19 -9.39 22.43
N LEU A 69 -36.89 -8.91 23.65
CA LEU A 69 -35.95 -7.81 23.85
C LEU A 69 -34.55 -8.19 23.38
N LYS A 70 -34.05 -9.39 23.74
CA LYS A 70 -32.78 -9.91 23.22
C LYS A 70 -32.78 -9.94 21.70
N LYS A 71 -33.82 -10.52 21.09
CA LYS A 71 -33.94 -10.62 19.63
C LYS A 71 -33.87 -9.25 18.95
N HIS A 72 -34.63 -8.27 19.43
CA HIS A 72 -34.64 -6.93 18.85
C HIS A 72 -33.33 -6.19 19.03
N VAL A 73 -32.70 -6.28 20.21
CA VAL A 73 -31.39 -5.69 20.46
C VAL A 73 -30.33 -6.29 19.53
N TYR A 74 -30.29 -7.62 19.39
CA TYR A 74 -29.37 -8.28 18.45
C TYR A 74 -29.65 -7.90 17.00
N GLN A 75 -30.92 -7.73 16.63
CA GLN A 75 -31.30 -7.27 15.30
C GLN A 75 -30.78 -5.85 15.04
N ILE A 76 -30.95 -4.92 15.97
CA ILE A 76 -30.43 -3.55 15.87
C ILE A 76 -28.90 -3.56 15.73
N ILE A 77 -28.21 -4.37 16.54
CA ILE A 77 -26.75 -4.52 16.48
C ILE A 77 -26.32 -4.99 15.09
N LYS A 78 -27.02 -5.97 14.52
CA LYS A 78 -26.71 -6.55 13.22
C LYS A 78 -27.05 -5.61 12.06
N GLU A 79 -28.24 -5.00 12.05
CA GLU A 79 -28.69 -4.11 10.99
C GLU A 79 -27.83 -2.86 10.86
N ASN A 80 -27.32 -2.35 11.98
CA ASN A 80 -26.49 -1.15 12.00
C ASN A 80 -25.00 -1.45 11.96
N ASP A 81 -24.62 -2.73 11.95
CA ASP A 81 -23.23 -3.18 11.96
C ASP A 81 -22.41 -2.51 13.07
N LEU A 82 -22.98 -2.50 14.28
CA LEU A 82 -22.43 -1.74 15.40
C LEU A 82 -21.09 -2.29 15.86
N VAL A 83 -20.91 -3.61 15.80
CA VAL A 83 -19.67 -4.28 16.22
C VAL A 83 -18.51 -3.84 15.31
N GLU A 84 -18.69 -3.85 13.98
CA GLU A 84 -17.63 -3.42 13.07
C GLU A 84 -17.31 -1.93 13.25
N LYS A 85 -18.33 -1.08 13.38
CA LYS A 85 -18.13 0.37 13.59
C LYS A 85 -17.42 0.68 14.91
N GLN A 86 -17.75 -0.03 15.98
CA GLN A 86 -17.08 0.13 17.28
C GLN A 86 -15.64 -0.37 17.22
N ASN A 87 -15.38 -1.51 16.58
CA ASN A 87 -14.01 -2.00 16.37
C ASN A 87 -13.18 -1.02 15.55
N LYS A 88 -13.77 -0.45 14.50
CA LYS A 88 -13.11 0.57 13.67
C LYS A 88 -12.82 1.85 14.46
N LEU A 89 -13.73 2.24 15.36
CA LEU A 89 -13.51 3.36 16.27
C LEU A 89 -12.36 3.08 17.23
N ASP A 90 -12.31 1.89 17.85
CA ASP A 90 -11.21 1.48 18.75
C ASP A 90 -9.86 1.51 18.03
N GLN A 91 -9.82 1.04 16.78
CA GLN A 91 -8.63 1.12 15.95
C GLN A 91 -8.23 2.57 15.68
N MET A 92 -9.18 3.43 15.29
CA MET A 92 -8.92 4.84 15.04
C MET A 92 -8.40 5.59 16.29
N LEU A 93 -8.94 5.27 17.46
CA LEU A 93 -8.47 5.82 18.74
C LEU A 93 -7.06 5.35 19.08
N THR A 94 -6.76 4.07 18.84
CA THR A 94 -5.42 3.50 19.04
C THR A 94 -4.40 4.16 18.10
N ASP A 95 -4.74 4.28 16.81
CA ASP A 95 -3.91 4.94 15.82
C ASP A 95 -3.70 6.43 16.12
N ALA A 96 -4.69 7.10 16.70
CA ALA A 96 -4.63 8.52 17.06
C ALA A 96 -3.75 8.77 18.30
N LYS A 97 -3.79 7.88 19.31
CA LYS A 97 -2.92 7.99 20.51
C LYS A 97 -1.43 7.97 20.18
N GLY A 98 -1.04 7.31 19.08
CA GLY A 98 0.34 7.27 18.59
C GLY A 98 0.79 8.50 17.77
N ARG A 99 -0.09 9.45 17.51
CA ARG A 99 0.20 10.65 16.70
C ARG A 99 0.43 11.87 17.59
N GLU A 100 1.26 12.79 17.11
CA GLU A 100 1.47 14.08 17.76
C GLU A 100 0.14 14.83 17.89
N ARG A 101 -0.13 15.41 19.07
CA ARG A 101 -1.38 16.12 19.33
C ARG A 101 -1.49 17.32 18.41
N VAL A 102 -2.41 17.26 17.46
CA VAL A 102 -2.74 18.40 16.61
C VAL A 102 -3.63 19.35 17.42
N SER A 103 -3.18 20.58 17.62
CA SER A 103 -3.84 21.62 18.43
C SER A 103 -5.25 22.01 17.94
N THR A 104 -5.60 21.65 16.70
CA THR A 104 -6.85 22.05 16.07
C THR A 104 -7.92 20.96 16.17
N HIS A 105 -8.91 21.17 17.04
CA HIS A 105 -10.14 20.36 17.16
C HIS A 105 -11.12 20.50 15.97
N LEU A 106 -10.63 20.84 14.77
CA LEU A 106 -11.47 20.99 13.60
C LEU A 106 -11.46 19.69 12.80
N VAL A 107 -12.62 19.03 12.74
CA VAL A 107 -12.89 18.03 11.70
C VAL A 107 -12.62 18.71 10.36
N PRO A 108 -11.74 18.15 9.51
CA PRO A 108 -11.38 18.80 8.27
C PRO A 108 -12.61 19.01 7.39
N THR A 109 -12.71 20.19 6.77
CA THR A 109 -13.80 20.49 5.85
C THR A 109 -13.73 19.57 4.62
N PRO A 110 -14.84 19.32 3.91
CA PRO A 110 -14.83 18.50 2.70
C PRO A 110 -13.75 18.94 1.69
N THR A 111 -13.55 20.25 1.56
CA THR A 111 -12.50 20.85 0.72
C THR A 111 -11.10 20.49 1.20
N GLN A 112 -10.85 20.50 2.51
CA GLN A 112 -9.56 20.09 3.08
C GLN A 112 -9.30 18.60 2.87
N VAL A 113 -10.33 17.75 3.00
CA VAL A 113 -10.21 16.31 2.72
C VAL A 113 -9.89 16.08 1.25
N SER A 114 -10.62 16.72 0.33
CA SER A 114 -10.37 16.57 -1.11
C SER A 114 -8.96 17.05 -1.49
N LEU A 115 -8.54 18.21 -0.98
CA LEU A 115 -7.19 18.73 -1.21
C LEU A 115 -6.12 17.80 -0.64
N GLY A 116 -6.33 17.22 0.55
CA GLY A 116 -5.40 16.27 1.16
C GLY A 116 -5.24 14.99 0.33
N ILE A 117 -6.32 14.44 -0.20
CA ILE A 117 -6.29 13.28 -1.10
C ILE A 117 -5.53 13.61 -2.39
N VAL A 118 -5.85 14.75 -3.01
CA VAL A 118 -5.18 15.21 -4.24
C VAL A 118 -3.70 15.43 -3.98
N TYR A 119 -3.33 16.10 -2.88
CA TYR A 119 -1.94 16.35 -2.52
C TYR A 119 -1.15 15.05 -2.37
N LYS A 120 -1.69 14.08 -1.62
CA LYS A 120 -1.04 12.77 -1.45
C LYS A 120 -0.86 12.04 -2.79
N SER A 121 -1.86 12.08 -3.66
CA SER A 121 -1.77 11.50 -5.01
C SER A 121 -0.69 12.20 -5.85
N LYS A 122 -0.65 13.53 -5.85
CA LYS A 122 0.36 14.31 -6.58
C LYS A 122 1.77 14.09 -6.05
N GLN A 123 1.93 13.92 -4.74
CA GLN A 123 3.22 13.62 -4.12
C GLN A 123 3.75 12.24 -4.56
N MET A 124 2.89 11.22 -4.61
CA MET A 124 3.27 9.90 -5.12
C MET A 124 3.64 9.96 -6.61
N GLU A 125 2.90 10.71 -7.42
CA GLU A 125 3.20 10.88 -8.84
C GLU A 125 4.50 11.64 -9.07
N LEU A 126 4.80 12.65 -8.25
CA LEU A 126 6.08 13.36 -8.29
C LEU A 126 7.25 12.42 -8.00
N LEU A 127 7.14 11.58 -6.96
CA LEU A 127 8.17 10.58 -6.65
C LEU A 127 8.37 9.59 -7.81
N ARG A 128 7.29 9.17 -8.46
CA ARG A 128 7.34 8.29 -9.64
C ARG A 128 8.07 8.94 -10.82
N LEU A 129 7.72 10.19 -11.13
CA LEU A 129 8.34 10.95 -12.22
C LEU A 129 9.81 11.24 -11.95
N GLN A 130 10.17 11.54 -10.71
CA GLN A 130 11.55 11.80 -10.32
C GLN A 130 12.41 10.54 -10.49
N LYS A 131 11.91 9.38 -10.05
CA LYS A 131 12.59 8.11 -10.30
C LYS A 131 12.80 7.85 -11.80
N MET A 132 11.79 8.11 -12.62
CA MET A 132 11.89 7.91 -14.07
C MET A 132 12.91 8.85 -14.73
N LEU A 133 13.01 10.09 -14.24
CA LEU A 133 14.02 11.04 -14.69
C LEU A 133 15.42 10.55 -14.33
N ASP A 134 15.61 10.03 -13.12
CA ASP A 134 16.89 9.50 -12.65
C ASP A 134 17.31 8.29 -13.51
N ASP A 135 16.39 7.34 -13.74
CA ASP A 135 16.61 6.16 -14.58
C ASP A 135 17.00 6.55 -16.02
N LEU A 136 16.28 7.50 -16.64
CA LEU A 136 16.59 8.01 -17.99
C LEU A 136 17.92 8.75 -18.04
N THR A 137 18.28 9.48 -16.98
CA THR A 137 19.54 10.20 -16.91
C THR A 137 20.72 9.21 -16.83
N GLU A 138 20.56 8.14 -16.05
CA GLU A 138 21.55 7.06 -15.96
C GLU A 138 21.71 6.34 -17.30
N GLU A 139 20.61 6.02 -17.98
CA GLU A 139 20.64 5.36 -19.28
C GLU A 139 21.30 6.25 -20.35
N ASN A 140 20.94 7.53 -20.42
CA ASN A 140 21.59 8.48 -21.31
C ASN A 140 23.09 8.59 -21.05
N TYR A 141 23.52 8.56 -19.78
CA TYR A 141 24.94 8.58 -19.45
C TYR A 141 25.66 7.33 -19.97
N LYS A 142 25.06 6.15 -19.82
CA LYS A 142 25.59 4.88 -20.36
C LYS A 142 25.71 4.94 -21.89
N GLN A 143 24.65 5.37 -22.57
CA GLN A 143 24.64 5.49 -24.03
C GLN A 143 25.69 6.49 -24.52
N MET A 144 25.81 7.65 -23.88
CA MET A 144 26.80 8.66 -24.24
C MET A 144 28.23 8.15 -24.08
N ASN A 145 28.50 7.34 -23.06
CA ASN A 145 29.81 6.72 -22.88
C ASN A 145 30.08 5.64 -23.94
N ALA A 146 29.08 4.84 -24.32
CA ALA A 146 29.22 3.88 -25.42
C ALA A 146 29.56 4.59 -26.74
N ILE A 147 28.84 5.66 -27.08
CA ILE A 147 29.11 6.50 -28.26
C ILE A 147 30.54 7.07 -28.23
N ARG A 148 31.02 7.55 -27.08
CA ARG A 148 32.40 8.05 -26.95
C ARG A 148 33.44 6.97 -27.24
N THR A 149 33.21 5.74 -26.78
CA THR A 149 34.10 4.61 -27.04
C THR A 149 34.10 4.26 -28.53
N GLU A 150 32.94 4.16 -29.16
CA GLU A 150 32.83 3.89 -30.60
C GLU A 150 33.51 4.98 -31.45
N ILE A 151 33.31 6.27 -31.12
CA ILE A 151 34.00 7.37 -31.81
C ILE A 151 35.52 7.22 -31.71
N LYS A 152 36.03 6.81 -30.56
CA LYS A 152 37.46 6.59 -30.36
C LYS A 152 37.97 5.44 -31.24
N GLU A 153 37.28 4.30 -31.25
CA GLU A 153 37.64 3.15 -32.09
C GLU A 153 37.62 3.48 -33.58
N ILE A 154 36.61 4.23 -34.03
CA ILE A 154 36.51 4.68 -35.43
C ILE A 154 37.70 5.56 -35.79
N ARG A 155 38.08 6.52 -34.92
CA ARG A 155 39.24 7.39 -35.15
C ARG A 155 40.54 6.61 -35.22
N GLU A 156 40.72 5.59 -34.37
CA GLU A 156 41.88 4.71 -34.39
C GLU A 156 41.96 3.89 -35.68
N LYS A 157 40.83 3.31 -36.13
CA LYS A 157 40.75 2.60 -37.42
C LYS A 157 41.05 3.52 -38.59
N GLN A 158 40.50 4.74 -38.58
CA GLN A 158 40.73 5.73 -39.64
C GLN A 158 42.22 6.12 -39.73
N THR A 159 42.88 6.37 -38.59
CA THR A 159 44.32 6.66 -38.58
C THR A 159 45.17 5.47 -39.01
N ALA A 160 44.77 4.23 -38.70
CA ALA A 160 45.45 3.04 -39.20
C ALA A 160 45.31 2.89 -40.72
N PHE A 161 44.11 3.12 -41.25
CA PHE A 161 43.83 3.07 -42.68
C PHE A 161 44.59 4.16 -43.45
N ASP A 162 44.61 5.40 -42.96
CA ASP A 162 45.38 6.49 -43.56
C ASP A 162 46.89 6.19 -43.60
N LYS A 163 47.43 5.50 -42.58
CA LYS A 163 48.82 5.03 -42.58
C LYS A 163 49.06 3.95 -43.63
N GLN A 164 48.12 3.03 -43.81
CA GLN A 164 48.21 1.98 -44.84
C GLN A 164 48.16 2.59 -46.24
N ILE A 165 47.24 3.54 -46.51
CA ILE A 165 47.19 4.28 -47.77
C ILE A 165 48.53 4.95 -48.04
N LYS A 166 49.08 5.70 -47.08
CA LYS A 166 50.38 6.37 -47.25
C LYS A 166 51.51 5.41 -47.56
N LYS A 167 51.53 4.22 -46.93
CA LYS A 167 52.51 3.18 -47.25
C LYS A 167 52.32 2.67 -48.68
N PHE A 168 51.08 2.35 -49.05
CA PHE A 168 50.74 1.86 -50.39
C PHE A 168 51.13 2.88 -51.47
N THR A 169 50.79 4.16 -51.30
CA THR A 169 51.18 5.24 -52.23
C THR A 169 52.69 5.31 -52.39
N LYS A 170 53.46 5.26 -51.28
CA LYS A 170 54.93 5.23 -51.35
C LYS A 170 55.47 4.00 -52.07
N THR A 171 54.89 2.82 -51.86
CA THR A 171 55.28 1.60 -52.55
C THR A 171 55.01 1.68 -54.05
N VAL A 172 53.87 2.24 -54.45
CA VAL A 172 53.53 2.44 -55.87
C VAL A 172 54.47 3.48 -56.52
N GLU A 173 54.75 4.59 -55.84
CA GLU A 173 55.72 5.59 -56.30
C GLU A 173 57.12 4.98 -56.47
N TYR A 174 57.56 4.17 -55.51
CA TYR A 174 58.83 3.45 -55.59
C TYR A 174 58.86 2.47 -56.78
N ALA A 175 57.83 1.63 -56.93
CA ALA A 175 57.71 0.70 -58.05
C ALA A 175 57.71 1.44 -59.40
N SER A 176 57.03 2.58 -59.49
CA SER A 176 56.99 3.40 -60.70
C SER A 176 58.31 4.11 -61.02
N SER A 177 59.21 4.23 -60.03
CA SER A 177 60.52 4.86 -60.17
C SER A 177 61.64 3.88 -60.54
N LEU A 178 61.37 2.57 -60.48
CA LEU A 178 62.33 1.53 -60.85
C LEU A 178 62.41 1.38 -62.38
N PRO A 179 63.60 1.21 -62.96
CA PRO A 179 63.75 0.80 -64.36
C PRO A 179 63.04 -0.53 -64.62
N THR A 180 62.45 -0.69 -65.80
CA THR A 180 61.63 -1.87 -66.14
C THR A 180 62.39 -3.20 -65.99
N GLU A 181 63.71 -3.19 -66.18
CA GLU A 181 64.60 -4.36 -66.04
C GLU A 181 64.74 -4.82 -64.58
N ASP A 182 64.84 -3.89 -63.62
CA ASP A 182 64.91 -4.20 -62.18
C ASP A 182 63.55 -4.66 -61.62
N LEU A 183 62.46 -4.20 -62.23
CA LEU A 183 61.10 -4.62 -61.88
C LEU A 183 60.83 -6.08 -62.26
N ILE A 184 61.34 -6.51 -63.42
CA ILE A 184 61.25 -7.90 -63.89
C ILE A 184 62.07 -8.81 -62.97
N ALA A 185 63.30 -8.41 -62.61
CA ALA A 185 64.14 -9.18 -61.70
C ALA A 185 63.53 -9.36 -60.30
N THR A 186 62.87 -8.32 -59.77
CA THR A 186 62.19 -8.40 -58.46
C THR A 186 60.88 -9.20 -58.51
N MET A 187 60.16 -9.21 -59.64
CA MET A 187 59.01 -10.11 -59.84
C MET A 187 59.44 -11.58 -59.96
N ASP A 188 60.49 -11.87 -60.72
CA ASP A 188 61.02 -13.23 -60.86
C ASP A 188 61.51 -13.79 -59.50
N GLU A 189 62.09 -12.95 -58.64
CA GLU A 189 62.55 -13.32 -57.29
C GLU A 189 61.39 -13.56 -56.29
N LEU A 190 60.21 -12.96 -56.53
CA LEU A 190 58.99 -13.18 -55.76
C LEU A 190 58.27 -14.45 -56.21
N ASP A 191 58.13 -14.69 -57.51
CA ASP A 191 57.51 -15.92 -58.06
C ASP A 191 58.32 -17.17 -57.70
N LEU A 192 59.65 -17.07 -57.60
CA LEU A 192 60.51 -18.18 -57.16
C LEU A 192 60.35 -18.51 -55.67
N LYS A 193 59.93 -17.57 -54.82
CA LYS A 193 59.73 -17.82 -53.37
C LYS A 193 58.40 -18.50 -53.06
N ASP A 194 57.39 -18.32 -53.90
CA ASP A 194 56.08 -19.00 -53.75
C ASP A 194 56.10 -20.44 -54.28
N LEU A 195 57.17 -20.86 -54.98
CA LEU A 195 57.38 -22.24 -55.46
C LEU A 195 58.13 -23.15 -54.46
N ASP A 196 58.76 -22.58 -53.44
CA ASP A 196 59.53 -23.29 -52.40
C ASP A 196 58.78 -23.37 -51.04
N SER A 197 57.48 -23.07 -51.01
CA SER A 197 56.56 -23.26 -49.85
C SER A 197 55.60 -24.41 -50.07
#